data_AF-A0A2E4D8G5-F1
#
_entry.id   AF-A0A2E4D8G5-F1
#
_cell.length_a   1.000
_cell.length_b   1.000
_cell.length_c   1.000
_cell.angle_alpha   90.00
_cell.angle_beta   90.00
_cell.angle_gamma   90.00
#
_symmetry.space_group_name_H-M   'P 1'
#
loop_
_entity.id
_entity.type
_entity.pdbx_description
1 polymer ?
#
loop_
_entity_poly.entity_id
_entity_poly.type
_entity_poly.pdbx_seq_one_letter_code
_entity_poly.pdbx_strand_id
1 'polypeptide(L)'
;MDSYVNEQGNSVLTSQFLRKRGTCCKSNCLHCPYGTTLKKLGIKLISYADNRDLVDGLIKELNPSDFTSHLLAGAFGTTKKYADNQAYALTLKEVPCGLMYLEVGKIVDLKLKEHFQDQGITESYLYSLIGEI
;
A
#
# COMPACT_ATOMS: atom_id res chain seq x y z
N MET A 1 -13.15 -4.64 -11.68
CA MET A 1 -14.42 -4.09 -11.14
C MET A 1 -14.43 -2.58 -11.32
N ASP A 2 -15.59 -1.97 -11.56
CA ASP A 2 -15.71 -0.52 -11.82
C ASP A 2 -15.84 0.33 -10.53
N SER A 3 -16.30 -0.28 -9.43
CA SER A 3 -16.32 0.33 -8.10
C SER A 3 -16.28 -0.75 -7.02
N TYR A 4 -15.95 -0.36 -5.79
CA TYR A 4 -16.02 -1.20 -4.59
C TYR A 4 -16.63 -0.43 -3.42
N VAL A 5 -17.12 -1.13 -2.40
CA VAL A 5 -17.59 -0.51 -1.16
C VAL A 5 -16.43 -0.51 -0.17
N ASN A 6 -16.05 0.67 0.33
CA ASN A 6 -15.00 0.76 1.35
C ASN A 6 -15.54 0.44 2.75
N GLU A 7 -14.65 0.39 3.75
CA GLU A 7 -14.98 0.07 5.14
C GLU A 7 -15.99 1.06 5.77
N GLN A 8 -16.11 2.26 5.19
CA GLN A 8 -17.07 3.28 5.63
C GLN A 8 -18.44 3.15 4.92
N GLY A 9 -18.66 2.11 4.12
CA GLY A 9 -19.90 1.91 3.37
C GLY A 9 -20.04 2.78 2.12
N ASN A 10 -18.98 3.49 1.71
CA ASN A 10 -19.03 4.38 0.55
C ASN A 10 -18.67 3.63 -0.74
N SER A 11 -19.39 3.92 -1.82
CA SER A 11 -19.04 3.45 -3.17
C SER A 11 -17.84 4.24 -3.72
N VAL A 12 -16.73 3.54 -3.92
CA VAL A 12 -15.47 4.09 -4.42
C VAL A 12 -15.23 3.62 -5.85
N LEU A 13 -15.04 4.57 -6.76
CA LEU A 13 -14.75 4.30 -8.17
C LEU A 13 -13.29 3.86 -8.34
N THR A 14 -13.05 2.80 -9.12
CA THR A 14 -11.70 2.31 -9.40
C THR A 14 -11.01 3.14 -10.48
N SER A 15 -9.70 2.99 -10.60
CA SER A 15 -8.92 3.61 -11.68
C SER A 15 -9.37 3.12 -13.06
N GLN A 16 -9.76 1.85 -13.17
CA GLN A 16 -10.28 1.27 -14.42
C GLN A 16 -11.56 1.97 -14.86
N PHE A 17 -12.52 2.22 -13.95
CA PHE A 17 -13.74 2.97 -14.27
C PHE A 17 -13.42 4.41 -14.68
N LEU A 18 -12.58 5.10 -13.91
CA LEU A 18 -12.18 6.47 -14.20
C LEU A 18 -11.42 6.60 -15.53
N ARG A 19 -10.71 5.54 -15.93
CA ARG A 19 -10.04 5.46 -17.24
C ARG A 19 -11.06 5.30 -18.36
N LYS A 20 -12.06 4.41 -18.20
CA LYS A 20 -13.17 4.25 -19.16
C LYS A 20 -13.98 5.53 -19.35
N ARG A 21 -14.14 6.34 -18.29
CA ARG A 21 -14.79 7.67 -18.36
C ARG A 21 -14.09 8.62 -19.34
N GLY A 22 -12.81 8.41 -19.64
CA GLY A 22 -12.08 9.13 -20.70
C GLY A 22 -11.72 10.59 -20.39
N THR A 23 -12.06 11.11 -19.19
CA THR A 23 -11.71 12.47 -18.78
C THR A 23 -11.22 12.52 -17.33
N CYS A 24 -10.23 13.39 -17.07
CA CYS A 24 -9.72 13.61 -15.72
C CYS A 24 -10.58 14.62 -14.96
N CYS A 25 -11.05 14.25 -13.77
CA CYS A 25 -11.84 15.14 -12.91
C CYS A 25 -11.04 16.30 -12.30
N LYS A 26 -9.70 16.25 -12.34
CA LYS A 26 -8.76 17.24 -11.76
C LYS A 26 -8.88 17.45 -10.23
N SER A 27 -9.68 16.65 -9.53
CA SER A 27 -9.94 16.75 -8.08
C SER A 27 -9.04 15.88 -7.20
N ASN A 28 -7.90 15.40 -7.71
CA ASN A 28 -7.00 14.46 -7.00
C ASN A 28 -7.77 13.27 -6.37
N CYS A 29 -8.57 12.58 -7.20
CA CYS A 29 -9.32 11.40 -6.77
C CYS A 29 -8.39 10.26 -6.35
N LEU A 30 -8.82 9.44 -5.39
CA LEU A 30 -7.97 8.40 -4.78
C LEU A 30 -7.39 7.42 -5.82
N HIS A 31 -8.21 6.97 -6.77
CA HIS A 31 -7.83 6.05 -7.82
C HIS A 31 -7.59 6.74 -9.17
N CYS A 32 -6.82 7.83 -9.20
CA CYS A 32 -6.59 8.55 -10.44
C CYS A 32 -5.76 7.73 -11.45
N PRO A 33 -6.30 7.34 -12.61
CA PRO A 33 -5.56 6.55 -13.60
C PRO A 33 -4.47 7.38 -14.32
N TYR A 34 -4.51 8.71 -14.21
CA TYR A 34 -3.55 9.62 -14.82
C TYR A 34 -2.40 10.01 -13.87
N GLY A 35 -2.38 9.45 -12.66
CA GLY A 35 -1.34 9.71 -11.66
C GLY A 35 -1.35 11.13 -11.08
N THR A 36 -2.41 11.93 -11.29
CA THR A 36 -2.43 13.33 -10.78
C THR A 36 -2.36 13.40 -9.27
N THR A 37 -3.04 12.47 -8.59
CA THR A 37 -3.07 12.37 -7.13
C THR A 37 -1.70 11.98 -6.59
N LEU A 38 -1.06 10.99 -7.21
CA LEU A 38 0.27 10.54 -6.85
C LEU A 38 1.31 11.65 -7.01
N LYS A 39 1.28 12.36 -8.15
CA LYS A 39 2.21 13.47 -8.45
C LYS A 39 2.04 14.67 -7.52
N LYS A 40 0.83 14.94 -7.04
CA LYS A 40 0.55 16.14 -6.23
C LYS A 40 0.62 15.90 -4.73
N LEU A 41 0.22 14.72 -4.26
CA LEU A 41 0.10 14.43 -2.84
C LEU A 41 1.16 13.46 -2.33
N GLY A 42 1.76 12.65 -3.21
CA GLY A 42 2.73 11.64 -2.84
C GLY A 42 2.12 10.42 -2.12
N ILE A 43 2.94 9.38 -1.98
CA ILE A 43 2.70 8.30 -1.01
C ILE A 43 3.38 8.67 0.29
N LYS A 44 2.69 8.49 1.41
CA LYS A 44 3.31 8.56 2.73
C LYS A 44 3.74 7.16 3.15
N LEU A 45 5.00 7.06 3.57
CA LEU A 45 5.58 5.86 4.14
C LEU A 45 5.43 5.93 5.66
N ILE A 46 4.82 4.92 6.26
CA ILE A 46 4.64 4.82 7.72
C ILE A 46 5.42 3.60 8.18
N SER A 47 6.46 3.81 8.98
CA SER A 47 7.26 2.70 9.49
C SER A 47 6.48 1.92 10.55
N TYR A 48 6.89 0.67 10.79
CA TYR A 48 6.37 -0.12 11.90
C TYR A 48 6.51 0.57 13.27
N ALA A 49 7.57 1.36 13.47
CA ALA A 49 7.77 2.08 14.73
C ALA A 49 6.74 3.22 14.93
N ASP A 50 6.29 3.85 13.84
CA ASP A 50 5.38 5.00 13.88
C ASP A 50 3.92 4.59 14.08
N ASN A 51 3.49 3.46 13.51
CA ASN A 51 2.12 2.98 13.62
C ASN A 51 2.02 1.46 13.46
N ARG A 52 2.20 0.73 14.57
CA ARG A 52 2.19 -0.74 14.58
C ARG A 52 0.85 -1.32 14.12
N ASP A 53 -0.26 -0.84 14.67
CA ASP A 53 -1.59 -1.37 14.37
C ASP A 53 -1.94 -1.31 12.88
N LEU A 54 -1.59 -0.20 12.23
CA LEU A 54 -1.78 -0.04 10.79
C LEU A 54 -0.93 -1.03 9.99
N VAL A 55 0.35 -1.15 10.35
CA VAL A 55 1.28 -2.03 9.63
C VAL A 55 0.91 -3.51 9.84
N ASP A 56 0.57 -3.91 11.06
CA ASP A 56 0.08 -5.26 11.39
C ASP A 56 -1.22 -5.61 10.64
N GLY A 57 -2.16 -4.66 10.57
CA GLY A 57 -3.39 -4.82 9.80
C GLY A 57 -3.12 -5.09 8.32
N LEU A 58 -2.20 -4.33 7.73
CA LEU A 58 -1.79 -4.53 6.34
C LEU A 58 -0.99 -5.82 6.11
N ILE A 59 -0.11 -6.20 7.04
CA ILE A 59 0.60 -7.49 6.99
C ILE A 59 -0.42 -8.63 6.98
N LYS A 60 -1.43 -8.56 7.86
CA LYS A 60 -2.51 -9.56 7.92
C LYS A 60 -3.32 -9.64 6.63
N GLU A 61 -3.66 -8.50 6.04
CA GLU A 61 -4.49 -8.41 4.84
C GLU A 61 -3.72 -8.85 3.57
N LEU A 62 -2.51 -8.34 3.37
CA LEU A 62 -1.74 -8.50 2.13
C LEU A 62 -0.72 -9.63 2.20
N ASN A 63 -0.38 -10.10 3.39
CA ASN A 63 0.56 -11.18 3.60
C ASN A 63 0.10 -12.18 4.68
N PRO A 64 -1.08 -12.81 4.50
CA PRO A 64 -1.69 -13.65 5.52
C PRO A 64 -0.81 -14.85 5.93
N SER A 65 0.04 -15.35 5.02
CA SER A 65 1.02 -16.40 5.32
C SER A 65 2.12 -15.95 6.29
N ASP A 66 2.60 -14.71 6.18
CA ASP A 66 3.59 -14.15 7.12
C ASP A 66 2.93 -13.74 8.45
N PHE A 67 1.66 -13.30 8.45
CA PHE A 67 0.92 -13.03 9.69
C PHE A 67 0.69 -14.30 10.52
N THR A 68 0.41 -15.43 9.87
CA THR A 68 0.28 -16.71 10.59
C THR A 68 1.62 -17.13 11.21
N SER A 69 2.73 -16.94 10.51
CA SER A 69 4.08 -17.14 11.09
C SER A 69 4.37 -16.19 12.25
N HIS A 70 3.88 -14.95 12.22
CA HIS A 70 4.02 -13.98 13.33
C HIS A 70 3.30 -14.47 14.60
N LEU A 71 2.06 -14.97 14.47
CA LEU A 71 1.31 -15.56 15.58
C LEU A 71 1.88 -16.92 16.04
N LEU A 72 2.33 -17.74 15.10
CA LEU A 72 2.83 -19.09 15.36
C LEU A 72 4.30 -19.11 15.81
N ALA A 73 5.08 -18.04 15.62
CA ALA A 73 6.47 -17.95 16.09
C ALA A 73 6.60 -18.14 17.61
N GLY A 74 5.53 -17.91 18.38
CA GLY A 74 5.48 -18.24 19.81
C GLY A 74 5.26 -19.72 20.14
N ALA A 75 4.85 -20.56 19.18
CA ALA A 75 4.43 -21.95 19.44
C ALA A 75 5.11 -23.00 18.53
N PHE A 76 5.45 -22.67 17.29
CA PHE A 76 6.12 -23.56 16.34
C PHE A 76 7.06 -22.72 15.46
N GLY A 77 8.37 -22.90 15.66
CA GLY A 77 9.44 -22.11 15.04
C GLY A 77 9.46 -22.19 13.51
N THR A 78 8.61 -21.38 12.87
CA THR A 78 8.72 -21.06 11.44
C THR A 78 9.26 -19.65 11.28
N THR A 79 10.17 -19.49 10.32
CA THR A 79 10.95 -18.28 10.08
C THR A 79 10.07 -17.19 9.45
N LYS A 80 9.91 -16.07 10.16
CA LYS A 80 9.47 -14.80 9.57
C LYS A 80 10.33 -14.50 8.34
N LYS A 81 9.71 -14.21 7.17
CA LYS A 81 10.49 -13.89 5.98
C LYS A 81 11.19 -12.53 6.10
N TYR A 82 10.57 -11.59 6.81
CA TYR A 82 11.08 -10.24 7.05
C TYR A 82 10.89 -9.83 8.51
N ALA A 83 11.77 -8.98 9.03
CA ALA A 83 11.65 -8.39 10.35
C ALA A 83 10.65 -7.22 10.37
N ASP A 84 10.01 -6.97 11.52
CA ASP A 84 8.96 -5.95 11.64
C ASP A 84 9.49 -4.54 11.33
N ASN A 85 10.73 -4.25 11.73
CA ASN A 85 11.40 -2.98 11.46
C ASN A 85 11.73 -2.76 9.97
N GLN A 86 11.56 -3.78 9.12
CA GLN A 86 11.71 -3.66 7.68
C GLN A 86 10.39 -3.31 6.99
N ALA A 87 9.25 -3.36 7.69
CA ALA A 87 7.92 -3.16 7.12
C ALA A 87 7.48 -1.68 7.15
N TYR A 88 6.94 -1.22 6.02
CA TYR A 88 6.39 0.11 5.85
C TYR A 88 5.00 0.05 5.21
N ALA A 89 4.03 0.67 5.87
CA ALA A 89 2.72 0.90 5.28
C ALA A 89 2.79 2.05 4.28
N LEU A 90 2.17 1.84 3.12
CA LEU A 90 1.99 2.85 2.08
C LEU A 90 0.59 3.44 2.23
N THR A 91 0.49 4.77 2.35
CA THR A 91 -0.80 5.45 2.37
C THR A 91 -0.89 6.54 1.30
N LEU A 92 -2.07 6.66 0.69
CA LEU A 92 -2.41 7.70 -0.27
C LEU A 92 -3.67 8.42 0.21
N LYS A 93 -3.59 9.74 0.42
CA LYS A 93 -4.69 10.52 1.03
C LYS A 93 -5.18 9.88 2.34
N GLU A 94 -4.25 9.42 3.17
CA GLU A 94 -4.53 8.77 4.46
C GLU A 94 -5.26 7.42 4.33
N VAL A 95 -5.45 6.91 3.11
CA VAL A 95 -6.01 5.59 2.86
C VAL A 95 -4.87 4.58 2.68
N PRO A 96 -4.87 3.46 3.43
CA PRO A 96 -3.90 2.39 3.24
C PRO A 96 -3.99 1.80 1.84
N CYS A 97 -2.88 1.79 1.11
CA CYS A 97 -2.83 1.36 -0.29
C CYS A 97 -1.90 0.18 -0.54
N GLY A 98 -0.98 -0.11 0.39
CA GLY A 98 -0.07 -1.23 0.27
C GLY A 98 0.90 -1.35 1.43
N LEU A 99 1.78 -2.32 1.32
CA LEU A 99 2.84 -2.67 2.24
C LEU A 99 4.12 -2.87 1.43
N MET A 100 5.24 -2.33 1.91
CA MET A 100 6.55 -2.62 1.34
C MET A 100 7.51 -3.06 2.45
N TYR A 101 8.52 -3.83 2.06
CA TYR A 101 9.61 -4.24 2.92
C TYR A 101 10.93 -3.69 2.39
N LEU A 102 11.73 -3.09 3.29
CA LEU A 102 13.04 -2.52 2.98
C LEU A 102 14.17 -3.27 3.67
N GLU A 103 15.22 -3.56 2.90
CA GLU A 103 16.47 -4.11 3.42
C GLU A 103 17.65 -3.34 2.84
N VAL A 104 18.44 -2.69 3.71
CA VAL A 104 19.62 -1.89 3.31
C VAL A 104 19.29 -0.90 2.18
N GLY A 105 18.16 -0.18 2.33
CA GLY A 105 17.68 0.82 1.35
C GLY A 105 17.10 0.25 0.06
N LYS A 106 16.92 -1.08 -0.06
CA LYS A 106 16.31 -1.73 -1.22
C LYS A 106 14.92 -2.25 -0.88
N ILE A 107 13.99 -2.07 -1.82
CA ILE A 107 12.67 -2.71 -1.77
C ILE A 107 12.87 -4.19 -2.08
N VAL A 108 12.60 -5.05 -1.10
CA VAL A 108 12.72 -6.51 -1.23
C VAL A 108 11.37 -7.20 -1.45
N ASP A 109 10.28 -6.54 -1.07
CA ASP A 109 8.92 -6.98 -1.36
C ASP A 109 7.97 -5.78 -1.37
N LEU A 110 7.01 -5.80 -2.29
CA LEU A 110 6.00 -4.75 -2.46
C LEU A 110 4.66 -5.39 -2.76
N LYS A 111 3.68 -5.13 -1.90
CA LYS A 111 2.31 -5.60 -2.05
C LYS A 111 1.34 -4.44 -2.01
N LEU A 112 0.57 -4.26 -3.06
CA LEU A 112 -0.48 -3.24 -3.13
C LEU A 112 -1.85 -3.89 -2.99
N LYS A 113 -2.78 -3.20 -2.33
CA LYS A 113 -4.20 -3.57 -2.36
C LYS A 113 -4.68 -3.60 -3.81
N GLU A 114 -5.58 -4.53 -4.11
CA GLU A 114 -6.08 -4.78 -5.48
C GLU A 114 -6.44 -3.48 -6.23
N HIS A 115 -7.19 -2.59 -5.58
CA HIS A 115 -7.69 -1.36 -6.20
C HIS A 115 -6.63 -0.26 -6.41
N PHE A 116 -5.40 -0.44 -5.92
CA PHE A 116 -4.30 0.52 -6.03
C PHE A 116 -3.20 0.09 -7.01
N GLN A 117 -3.33 -1.08 -7.64
CA GLN A 117 -2.33 -1.62 -8.56
C GLN A 117 -2.26 -0.85 -9.90
N ASP A 118 -3.39 -0.24 -10.32
CA ASP A 118 -3.56 0.37 -11.65
C ASP A 118 -3.41 1.91 -11.67
N GLN A 119 -2.58 2.50 -10.81
CA GLN A 119 -2.48 3.98 -10.68
C GLN A 119 -1.05 4.53 -10.55
N GLY A 120 -0.04 3.75 -10.93
CA GLY A 120 1.34 4.21 -11.06
C GLY A 120 2.20 4.13 -9.79
N ILE A 121 1.70 3.47 -8.74
CA ILE A 121 2.51 3.12 -7.57
C ILE A 121 3.41 1.95 -7.99
N THR A 122 4.66 2.26 -8.31
CA THR A 122 5.65 1.30 -8.82
C THR A 122 6.89 1.33 -7.94
N GLU A 123 7.72 0.29 -7.99
CA GLU A 123 9.01 0.28 -7.27
C GLU A 123 9.86 1.49 -7.64
N SER A 124 9.97 1.83 -8.93
CA SER A 124 10.72 3.02 -9.38
C SER A 124 10.21 4.31 -8.75
N TYR A 125 8.88 4.45 -8.60
CA TYR A 125 8.29 5.58 -7.92
C TYR A 125 8.59 5.57 -6.41
N LEU A 126 8.50 4.41 -5.75
CA LEU A 126 8.82 4.30 -4.32
C LEU A 126 10.30 4.55 -4.03
N TYR A 127 11.22 4.09 -4.89
CA TYR A 127 12.63 4.42 -4.79
C TYR A 127 12.89 5.92 -4.86
N SER A 128 12.13 6.66 -5.66
CA SER A 128 12.23 8.13 -5.70
C SER A 128 11.85 8.80 -4.38
N LEU A 129 11.01 8.16 -3.56
CA LEU A 129 10.64 8.64 -2.22
C LEU A 129 11.64 8.22 -1.15
N ILE A 130 12.17 6.99 -1.24
CA ILE A 130 13.14 6.47 -0.25
C ILE A 130 14.47 7.23 -0.34
N GLY A 131 14.87 7.66 -1.54
CA GLY A 131 16.07 8.48 -1.72
C GLY A 131 15.97 9.89 -1.10
N GLU A 132 14.79 10.29 -0.62
CA GLU A 132 14.57 11.55 0.12
C GLU A 132 14.56 11.36 1.65
N ILE A 133 14.66 10.12 2.15
CA ILE A 133 14.68 9.76 3.58
C ILE A 133 16.12 9.53 4.04
#